data_AF-A0A4Q2M760-F1
#
_entry.id   AF-A0A4Q2M760-F1
#
_cell.length_a   1.000
_cell.length_b   1.000
_cell.length_c   1.000
_cell.angle_alpha   90.00
_cell.angle_beta   90.00
_cell.angle_gamma   90.00
#
_symmetry.space_group_name_H-M   'P 1'
#
loop_
_entity.id
_entity.type
_entity.pdbx_description
1 polymer ?
#
loop_
_entity_poly.entity_id
_entity_poly.type
_entity_poly.pdbx_seq_one_letter_code
_entity_poly.pdbx_strand_id
1 'polypeptide(L)'
;MASALRRSVLVAAAAASVLFLSACNPGGGTVEDYSGLPVSDHEESGDHGDEAEFDGEPVAQWLQQGGQIAVTLWGSSTCPYVGSDIRVLEEAGEGNRVEIVVPPLPDQPCTMDLVPHTTVFWTPVKVTTTEPLTIEVLDREIELDVK
;
A
#
# COMPACT_ATOMS: atom_id res chain seq x y z
N MET A 1 -9.63 43.50 37.38
CA MET A 1 -9.32 43.39 35.93
C MET A 1 -8.17 42.43 35.59
N ALA A 2 -7.09 42.33 36.37
CA ALA A 2 -5.95 41.45 36.06
C ALA A 2 -6.21 39.92 36.15
N SER A 3 -7.19 39.48 36.96
CA SER A 3 -7.51 38.05 37.14
C SER A 3 -8.29 37.43 35.97
N ALA A 4 -9.11 38.23 35.28
CA ALA A 4 -9.88 37.79 34.12
C ALA A 4 -8.97 37.50 32.92
N LEU A 5 -7.98 38.36 32.65
CA LEU A 5 -6.99 38.16 31.58
C LEU A 5 -6.15 36.88 31.77
N ARG A 6 -5.77 36.53 33.02
CA ARG A 6 -4.99 35.32 33.31
C ARG A 6 -5.77 34.03 33.05
N ARG A 7 -7.09 34.04 33.30
CA ARG A 7 -7.98 32.88 33.02
C ARG A 7 -8.19 32.68 31.53
N SER A 8 -8.31 33.76 30.76
CA SER A 8 -8.47 33.71 29.29
C SER A 8 -7.26 33.11 28.58
N VAL A 9 -6.04 33.42 29.05
CA VAL A 9 -4.79 32.89 28.47
C VAL A 9 -4.62 31.39 28.71
N LEU A 10 -5.02 30.88 29.88
CA LEU A 10 -4.93 29.44 30.20
C LEU A 10 -5.91 28.60 29.36
N VAL A 11 -7.11 29.11 29.08
CA VAL A 11 -8.11 28.40 28.26
C VAL A 11 -7.69 28.34 26.79
N ALA A 12 -7.09 29.42 26.27
CA ALA A 12 -6.58 29.45 24.90
C ALA A 12 -5.41 28.47 24.68
N ALA A 13 -4.50 28.34 25.66
CA ALA A 13 -3.39 27.39 25.59
C ALA A 13 -3.87 25.93 25.60
N ALA A 14 -4.88 25.59 26.41
CA ALA A 14 -5.45 24.24 26.44
C ALA A 14 -6.20 23.87 25.15
N ALA A 15 -6.90 24.82 24.52
CA ALA A 15 -7.62 24.57 23.27
C ALA A 15 -6.68 24.35 22.07
N ALA A 16 -5.51 25.01 22.04
CA ALA A 16 -4.52 24.84 20.99
C ALA A 16 -3.84 23.46 21.01
N SER A 17 -3.71 22.82 22.18
CA SER A 17 -3.08 21.50 22.31
C SER A 17 -3.95 20.34 21.79
N VAL A 18 -5.27 20.48 21.73
CA VAL A 18 -6.19 19.40 21.31
C VAL A 18 -6.26 19.26 19.78
N LEU A 19 -5.90 20.29 19.02
CA LEU A 19 -5.97 20.29 17.55
C LEU A 19 -4.81 19.55 16.85
N PHE A 20 -3.78 19.11 17.59
CA PHE A 20 -2.62 18.43 16.99
C PHE A 20 -2.73 16.90 16.89
N LEU A 21 -3.86 16.30 17.27
CA LEU A 21 -4.03 14.84 17.36
C LEU A 21 -4.90 14.22 16.25
N SER A 22 -5.32 14.96 15.22
CA SER A 22 -6.35 14.50 14.28
C SER A 22 -5.85 13.88 12.96
N ALA A 23 -4.68 13.25 12.90
CA ALA A 23 -4.07 12.85 11.61
C ALA A 23 -3.53 11.41 11.50
N CYS A 24 -4.00 10.44 12.30
CA CYS A 24 -3.64 9.03 12.08
C CYS A 24 -4.78 8.27 11.41
N ASN A 25 -4.99 8.52 10.12
CA ASN A 25 -5.57 7.51 9.24
C ASN A 25 -4.64 7.40 8.03
N PRO A 26 -3.86 6.31 7.88
CA PRO A 26 -3.10 6.10 6.65
C PRO A 26 -4.13 6.08 5.50
N GLY A 27 -4.03 7.07 4.61
CA GLY A 27 -4.83 7.09 3.39
C GLY A 27 -4.41 5.94 2.47
N GLY A 28 -5.16 5.73 1.38
CA GLY A 28 -4.82 4.73 0.38
C GLY A 28 -3.55 5.03 -0.44
N GLY A 29 -2.87 6.14 -0.17
CA GLY A 29 -1.66 6.53 -0.91
C GLY A 29 -0.51 5.54 -0.75
N THR A 30 0.42 5.61 -1.71
CA THR A 30 1.64 4.80 -1.71
C THR A 30 2.55 5.14 -0.53
N VAL A 31 3.21 4.11 0.00
CA VAL A 31 4.30 4.24 0.98
C VAL A 31 5.60 4.54 0.25
N GLU A 32 5.91 3.69 -0.73
CA GLU A 32 7.08 3.77 -1.58
C GLU A 32 6.86 2.95 -2.86
N ASP A 33 7.69 3.19 -3.87
CA ASP A 33 7.78 2.37 -5.07
C ASP A 33 9.25 2.23 -5.49
N TYR A 34 9.60 1.09 -6.08
CA TYR A 34 10.95 0.80 -6.52
C TYR A 34 10.99 -0.27 -7.60
N SER A 35 12.02 -0.23 -8.43
CA SER A 35 12.28 -1.27 -9.42
C SER A 35 12.79 -2.55 -8.76
N GLY A 36 12.31 -3.70 -9.22
CA GLY A 36 12.64 -5.00 -8.68
C GLY A 36 11.48 -5.67 -7.94
N LEU A 37 11.76 -6.89 -7.45
CA LEU A 37 10.89 -7.63 -6.56
C LEU A 37 11.02 -7.10 -5.12
N PRO A 38 9.99 -7.26 -4.28
CA PRO A 38 10.06 -6.90 -2.88
C PRO A 38 11.03 -7.79 -2.09
N VAL A 39 11.81 -7.17 -1.21
CA VAL A 39 12.68 -7.89 -0.27
C VAL A 39 11.86 -8.30 0.96
N SER A 40 11.95 -9.56 1.37
CA SER A 40 11.36 -10.03 2.63
C SER A 40 12.44 -10.11 3.71
N ASP A 41 12.13 -9.59 4.92
CA ASP A 41 13.06 -9.60 6.07
C ASP A 41 13.30 -11.00 6.67
N HIS A 42 12.75 -12.05 6.06
CA HIS A 42 12.87 -13.44 6.49
C HIS A 42 13.67 -14.25 5.46
N GLU A 43 14.97 -13.99 5.38
CA GLU A 43 15.92 -14.98 4.86
C GLU A 43 16.08 -16.10 5.91
N GLU A 44 15.05 -16.93 6.11
CA GLU A 44 15.29 -18.29 6.61
C GLU A 44 15.75 -19.11 5.41
N SER A 45 17.05 -19.36 5.34
CA SER A 45 17.66 -20.32 4.41
C SER A 45 16.95 -21.66 4.54
N GLY A 46 15.97 -21.95 3.68
CA GLY A 46 15.13 -23.12 3.90
C GLY A 46 13.98 -23.38 2.95
N ASP A 47 14.00 -22.90 1.71
CA ASP A 47 13.51 -23.63 0.53
C ASP A 47 14.03 -22.83 -0.67
N HIS A 48 14.42 -23.48 -1.76
CA HIS A 48 14.52 -22.75 -3.02
C HIS A 48 13.08 -22.50 -3.42
N GLY A 49 12.46 -21.49 -2.81
CA GLY A 49 11.17 -20.96 -3.23
C GLY A 49 11.33 -20.79 -4.72
N ASP A 50 10.53 -21.58 -5.43
CA ASP A 50 10.69 -21.85 -6.84
C ASP A 50 11.12 -20.56 -7.53
N GLU A 51 12.07 -20.65 -8.46
CA GLU A 51 12.25 -19.57 -9.44
C GLU A 51 10.88 -19.39 -10.08
N ALA A 52 10.02 -18.59 -9.45
CA ALA A 52 8.66 -18.40 -9.87
C ALA A 52 8.88 -17.82 -11.24
N GLU A 53 8.52 -18.60 -12.26
CA GLU A 53 8.53 -18.14 -13.62
C GLU A 53 7.49 -17.03 -13.64
N PHE A 54 7.93 -15.82 -13.31
CA PHE A 54 7.11 -14.64 -13.33
C PHE A 54 6.87 -14.37 -14.82
N ASP A 55 5.76 -14.90 -15.30
CA ASP A 55 5.24 -14.81 -16.67
C ASP A 55 4.78 -13.39 -17.03
N GLY A 56 5.08 -12.41 -16.18
CA GLY A 56 4.67 -11.02 -16.31
C GLY A 56 3.34 -10.72 -15.61
N GLU A 57 2.76 -11.71 -14.91
CA GLU A 57 1.47 -11.51 -14.24
C GLU A 57 1.61 -10.82 -12.88
N PRO A 58 0.70 -9.87 -12.54
CA PRO A 58 0.71 -9.16 -11.26
C PRO A 58 0.83 -10.09 -10.05
N VAL A 59 1.69 -9.74 -9.10
CA VAL A 59 1.81 -10.46 -7.83
C VAL A 59 1.71 -9.51 -6.66
N ALA A 60 1.22 -10.03 -5.54
CA ALA A 60 1.14 -9.30 -4.29
C ALA A 60 1.73 -10.14 -3.17
N GLN A 61 2.29 -9.48 -2.15
CA GLN A 61 2.73 -10.12 -0.93
C GLN A 61 2.54 -9.22 0.28
N TRP A 62 2.35 -9.84 1.43
CA TRP A 62 2.36 -9.11 2.68
C TRP A 62 3.78 -8.72 3.11
N LEU A 63 3.92 -7.50 3.61
CA LEU A 63 5.10 -7.00 4.30
C LEU A 63 4.75 -6.65 5.75
N GLN A 64 5.77 -6.45 6.60
CA GLN A 64 5.62 -5.98 7.99
C GLN A 64 4.52 -6.71 8.78
N GLN A 65 4.54 -8.05 8.75
CA GLN A 65 3.53 -8.89 9.40
C GLN A 65 2.08 -8.53 9.02
N GLY A 66 1.84 -8.13 7.77
CA GLY A 66 0.52 -7.78 7.24
C GLY A 66 0.13 -6.32 7.42
N GLY A 67 1.03 -5.49 7.96
CA GLY A 67 0.83 -4.05 8.04
C GLY A 67 0.93 -3.35 6.67
N GLN A 68 1.58 -3.98 5.70
CA GLN A 68 1.77 -3.45 4.36
C GLN A 68 1.53 -4.53 3.30
N ILE A 69 1.19 -4.08 2.10
CA ILE A 69 1.01 -4.90 0.90
C ILE A 69 1.98 -4.38 -0.15
N ALA A 70 2.85 -5.24 -0.67
CA ALA A 70 3.64 -4.97 -1.85
C ALA A 70 2.95 -5.56 -3.06
N VAL A 71 2.71 -4.75 -4.09
CA VAL A 71 2.16 -5.17 -5.38
C VAL A 71 3.22 -4.96 -6.44
N THR A 72 3.62 -6.03 -7.12
CA THR A 72 4.60 -5.98 -8.20
C THR A 72 3.89 -6.11 -9.53
N LEU A 73 4.21 -5.21 -10.45
CA LEU A 73 3.71 -5.19 -11.82
C LEU A 73 4.88 -5.25 -12.79
N TRP A 74 4.63 -5.76 -14.00
CA TRP A 74 5.66 -5.90 -15.03
C TRP A 74 5.44 -4.86 -16.11
N GLY A 75 6.48 -4.08 -16.38
CA GLY A 75 6.46 -3.03 -17.39
C GLY A 75 7.84 -2.76 -17.95
N SER A 76 7.92 -1.75 -18.79
CA SER A 76 9.20 -1.26 -19.30
C SER A 76 9.98 -0.55 -18.20
N SER A 77 11.31 -0.73 -18.11
CA SER A 77 12.12 0.00 -17.11
C SER A 77 12.05 1.52 -17.24
N THR A 78 11.65 2.04 -18.41
CA THR A 78 11.45 3.47 -18.64
C THR A 78 10.00 3.92 -18.53
N CYS A 79 9.05 2.98 -18.47
CA CYS A 79 7.62 3.20 -18.29
C CYS A 79 7.03 2.11 -17.37
N PRO A 80 7.41 2.07 -16.08
CA PRO A 80 6.86 1.08 -15.16
C PRO A 80 5.40 1.38 -14.85
N TYR A 81 4.62 0.34 -14.56
CA TYR A 81 3.32 0.51 -13.92
C TYR A 81 3.55 0.76 -12.43
N VAL A 82 3.08 1.91 -11.94
CA VAL A 82 3.20 2.31 -10.54
C VAL A 82 1.80 2.54 -10.00
N GLY A 83 1.44 1.81 -8.95
CA GLY A 83 0.15 2.04 -8.29
C GLY A 83 0.17 3.40 -7.58
N SER A 84 -1.00 4.03 -7.44
CA SER A 84 -1.13 5.39 -6.87
C SER A 84 -2.02 5.43 -5.64
N ASP A 85 -2.94 4.49 -5.52
CA ASP A 85 -3.92 4.42 -4.45
C ASP A 85 -4.38 2.97 -4.27
N ILE A 86 -4.73 2.59 -3.02
CA ILE A 86 -5.43 1.35 -2.68
C ILE A 86 -6.83 1.68 -2.16
N ARG A 87 -7.86 1.08 -2.76
CA ARG A 87 -9.26 1.33 -2.40
C ARG A 87 -9.92 0.06 -1.91
N VAL A 88 -10.68 0.17 -0.82
CA VAL A 88 -11.48 -0.96 -0.32
C VAL A 88 -12.76 -1.05 -1.15
N LEU A 89 -12.95 -2.20 -1.78
CA LEU A 89 -14.18 -2.53 -2.52
C LEU A 89 -15.17 -3.27 -1.62
N GLU A 90 -14.69 -4.25 -0.86
CA GLU A 90 -15.47 -5.04 0.10
C GLU A 90 -14.70 -5.15 1.42
N GLU A 91 -15.37 -4.88 2.53
CA GLU A 91 -14.75 -4.92 3.87
C GLU A 91 -14.52 -6.38 4.33
N ALA A 92 -13.76 -6.54 5.42
CA ALA A 92 -13.57 -7.84 6.06
C ALA A 92 -14.92 -8.48 6.43
N GLY A 93 -15.10 -9.76 6.15
CA GLY A 93 -16.37 -10.48 6.32
C GLY A 93 -17.44 -10.22 5.25
N GLU A 94 -17.21 -9.28 4.32
CA GLU A 94 -18.09 -9.02 3.16
C GLU A 94 -17.49 -9.46 1.82
N GLY A 95 -16.23 -9.90 1.82
CA GLY A 95 -15.50 -10.34 0.64
C GLY A 95 -13.99 -10.05 0.70
N ASN A 96 -13.57 -9.13 1.60
CA ASN A 96 -12.16 -8.79 1.84
C ASN A 96 -11.43 -8.46 0.53
N ARG A 97 -11.84 -7.36 -0.14
CA ARG A 97 -11.45 -7.03 -1.52
C ARG A 97 -10.98 -5.58 -1.66
N VAL A 98 -9.91 -5.37 -2.42
CA VAL A 98 -9.33 -4.05 -2.71
C VAL A 98 -9.03 -3.85 -4.20
N GLU A 99 -8.95 -2.60 -4.64
CA GLU A 99 -8.50 -2.17 -5.97
C GLU A 99 -7.19 -1.38 -5.84
N ILE A 100 -6.20 -1.70 -6.66
CA ILE A 100 -5.01 -0.88 -6.88
C ILE A 100 -5.22 0.02 -8.10
N VAL A 101 -5.20 1.32 -7.85
CA VAL A 101 -5.37 2.33 -8.90
C VAL A 101 -4.02 2.57 -9.57
N VAL A 102 -3.90 2.19 -10.83
CA VAL A 102 -2.71 2.43 -11.66
C VAL A 102 -3.00 3.55 -12.65
N PRO A 103 -2.30 4.70 -12.59
CA PRO A 103 -2.46 5.75 -13.58
C PRO A 103 -2.03 5.30 -14.99
N PRO A 104 -2.53 5.95 -16.05
CA PRO A 104 -2.02 5.73 -17.39
C PRO A 104 -0.52 6.00 -17.49
N LEU A 105 0.17 5.22 -18.32
CA LEU A 105 1.58 5.46 -18.61
C LEU A 105 1.78 6.86 -19.23
N PRO A 106 2.92 7.51 -18.96
CA PRO A 106 3.26 8.79 -19.56
C PRO A 106 3.38 8.66 -21.09
N ASP A 107 3.04 9.75 -21.80
CA ASP A 107 3.18 9.85 -23.26
C ASP A 107 4.66 10.06 -23.64
N GLN A 108 5.44 8.98 -23.59
CA GLN A 108 6.86 8.97 -23.92
C GLN A 108 7.30 7.62 -24.53
N PRO A 109 8.43 7.57 -25.26
CA PRO A 109 8.96 6.31 -25.76
C PRO A 109 9.38 5.37 -24.61
N CYS A 110 8.82 4.17 -24.60
CA CYS A 110 9.20 3.11 -23.65
C CYS A 110 10.25 2.17 -24.26
N THR A 111 11.10 1.61 -23.41
CA THR A 111 12.09 0.58 -23.77
C THR A 111 11.43 -0.79 -23.90
N MET A 112 12.09 -1.71 -24.61
CA MET A 112 11.55 -3.04 -24.98
C MET A 112 11.78 -4.12 -23.92
N ASP A 113 12.36 -3.78 -22.77
CA ASP A 113 12.57 -4.70 -21.67
C ASP A 113 11.28 -4.84 -20.83
N LEU A 114 11.14 -5.98 -20.17
CA LEU A 114 10.05 -6.25 -19.24
C LEU A 114 10.68 -6.54 -17.88
N VAL A 115 10.45 -5.66 -16.91
CA VAL A 115 11.04 -5.73 -15.58
C VAL A 115 9.98 -5.56 -14.50
N PRO A 116 10.16 -6.18 -13.33
CA PRO A 116 9.27 -5.98 -12.19
C PRO A 116 9.47 -4.58 -11.59
N HIS A 117 8.37 -3.95 -11.19
CA HIS A 117 8.34 -2.73 -10.39
C HIS A 117 7.32 -2.90 -9.26
N THR A 118 7.77 -2.66 -8.04
CA THR A 118 6.97 -2.86 -6.83
C THR A 118 6.44 -1.52 -6.33
N THR A 119 5.16 -1.49 -5.96
CA THR A 119 4.55 -0.39 -5.18
C THR A 119 4.07 -0.94 -3.84
N VAL A 120 4.39 -0.24 -2.75
CA VAL A 120 4.02 -0.62 -1.39
C VAL A 120 2.90 0.27 -0.87
N PHE A 121 1.91 -0.35 -0.23
CA PHE A 121 0.75 0.31 0.37
C PHE A 121 0.63 -0.08 1.85
N TRP A 122 0.08 0.82 2.66
CA TRP A 122 -0.43 0.44 3.97
C TRP A 122 -1.66 -0.45 3.80
N THR A 123 -1.78 -1.50 4.61
CA THR A 123 -2.98 -2.33 4.64
C THR A 123 -4.17 -1.49 5.11
N PRO A 124 -5.26 -1.38 4.31
CA PRO A 124 -6.43 -0.60 4.70
C PRO A 124 -7.07 -1.14 5.99
N VAL A 125 -7.48 -0.26 6.90
CA VAL A 125 -8.01 -0.68 8.22
C VAL A 125 -9.34 -1.46 8.19
N LYS A 126 -9.97 -1.53 7.01
CA LYS A 126 -11.26 -2.19 6.79
C LYS A 126 -11.12 -3.60 6.19
N VAL A 127 -9.91 -4.04 5.88
CA VAL A 127 -9.62 -5.41 5.44
C VAL A 127 -8.95 -6.19 6.56
N THR A 128 -8.83 -7.50 6.41
CA THR A 128 -8.17 -8.37 7.38
C THR A 128 -7.11 -9.24 6.72
N THR A 129 -6.10 -9.63 7.50
CA THR A 129 -5.06 -10.59 7.10
C THR A 129 -5.42 -12.03 7.48
N THR A 130 -6.56 -12.23 8.15
CA THR A 130 -7.04 -13.54 8.62
C THR A 130 -7.93 -14.26 7.60
N GLU A 131 -8.24 -13.60 6.50
CA GLU A 131 -9.00 -14.10 5.35
C GLU A 131 -8.18 -13.79 4.10
N PRO A 132 -8.28 -14.61 3.03
CA PRO A 132 -7.65 -14.25 1.75
C PRO A 132 -8.10 -12.85 1.33
N LEU A 133 -7.16 -12.04 0.85
CA LEU A 133 -7.43 -10.70 0.33
C LEU A 133 -7.47 -10.77 -1.19
N THR A 134 -8.61 -10.40 -1.78
CA THR A 134 -8.71 -10.25 -3.24
C THR A 134 -8.23 -8.86 -3.65
N ILE A 135 -7.28 -8.80 -4.58
CA ILE A 135 -6.69 -7.55 -5.08
C ILE A 135 -6.98 -7.43 -6.58
N GLU A 136 -7.70 -6.37 -6.96
CA GLU A 136 -7.94 -6.01 -8.35
C GLU A 136 -6.89 -5.01 -8.84
N VAL A 137 -6.25 -5.29 -9.97
CA VAL A 137 -5.25 -4.40 -10.58
C VAL A 137 -5.15 -4.63 -12.09
N LEU A 138 -5.22 -3.56 -12.89
CA LEU A 138 -5.13 -3.62 -14.37
C LEU A 138 -6.04 -4.70 -15.00
N ASP A 139 -7.30 -4.78 -14.56
CA ASP A 139 -8.29 -5.78 -14.97
C ASP A 139 -7.90 -7.25 -14.66
N ARG A 140 -6.94 -7.46 -13.77
CA ARG A 140 -6.55 -8.76 -13.21
C ARG A 140 -6.95 -8.85 -11.74
N GLU A 141 -7.13 -10.08 -11.28
CA GLU A 141 -7.42 -10.39 -9.88
C GLU A 141 -6.27 -11.23 -9.31
N ILE A 142 -5.77 -10.85 -8.14
CA ILE A 142 -4.77 -11.59 -7.36
C ILE A 142 -5.44 -12.02 -6.06
N GLU A 143 -5.37 -13.30 -5.73
CA GLU A 143 -5.74 -13.78 -4.40
C GLU A 143 -4.47 -13.80 -3.53
N LEU A 144 -4.43 -12.94 -2.52
CA LEU A 144 -3.35 -12.89 -1.56
C LEU A 144 -3.74 -13.71 -0.33
N ASP A 145 -3.03 -14.82 -0.11
CA ASP A 145 -3.23 -15.71 1.04
C ASP A 145 -3.15 -14.97 2.37
N VAL A 146 -3.70 -15.58 3.42
CA VAL A 146 -3.63 -15.06 4.79
C VAL A 146 -2.17 -14.85 5.25
N LYS A 147 -1.94 -13.84 6.10
CA LYS A 147 -0.60 -13.53 6.62
C LYS A 147 -0.12 -14.49 7.71
#